data_AF-A0A1V5R4W4-F1
#
_entry.id   AF-A0A1V5R4W4-F1
#
_cell.length_a   1.000
_cell.length_b   1.000
_cell.length_c   1.000
_cell.angle_alpha   90.00
_cell.angle_beta   90.00
_cell.angle_gamma   90.00
#
_symmetry.space_group_name_H-M   'P 1'
#
loop_
_entity.id
_entity.type
_entity.pdbx_description
1 polymer ?
#
loop_
_entity_poly.entity_id
_entity_poly.type
_entity_poly.pdbx_seq_one_letter_code
_entity_poly.pdbx_strand_id
1 'polypeptide(L)'
;MKTLLVPSVLSLVLLAACGAPSRPQGVPAEAFFVGKRRDGVFVIVGEPHATGWFLKIYDRKGTLIKEGPFALKGYARGEILPEEVVGWNGTELALADGSRLVPRS
;
A
#
# COMPACT_ATOMS: atom_id res chain seq x y z
N MET A 1 -41.83 11.13 15.32
CA MET A 1 -41.37 10.17 14.29
C MET A 1 -40.03 9.60 14.74
N LYS A 2 -39.86 8.30 14.57
CA LYS A 2 -38.85 7.44 15.22
C LYS A 2 -37.75 7.13 14.20
N THR A 3 -36.49 7.14 14.65
CA THR A 3 -35.33 6.38 14.09
C THR A 3 -34.79 6.92 12.74
N LEU A 4 -33.49 6.99 12.42
CA LEU A 4 -32.31 6.19 12.78
C LEU A 4 -31.04 7.07 12.83
N LEU A 5 -30.33 7.02 13.96
CA LEU A 5 -28.88 7.22 13.98
C LEU A 5 -28.25 6.04 13.24
N VAL A 6 -27.47 6.30 12.19
CA VAL A 6 -26.62 5.28 11.55
C VAL A 6 -25.17 5.63 11.84
N PRO A 7 -24.54 5.08 12.90
CA PRO A 7 -23.10 5.10 13.03
C PRO A 7 -22.60 3.66 12.93
N SER A 8 -22.42 3.11 11.73
CA SER A 8 -21.85 1.75 11.59
C SER A 8 -21.34 1.46 10.19
N VAL A 9 -20.22 2.07 9.81
CA VAL A 9 -19.26 1.40 8.89
C VAL A 9 -17.84 1.90 9.20
N LEU A 10 -17.33 1.66 10.40
CA LEU A 10 -15.92 1.90 10.72
C LEU A 10 -15.32 0.68 11.42
N SER A 11 -15.42 -0.49 10.79
CA SER A 11 -14.81 -1.72 11.31
C SER A 11 -14.69 -2.73 10.19
N LEU A 12 -13.73 -2.56 9.27
CA LEU A 12 -13.38 -3.67 8.36
C LEU A 12 -11.93 -3.62 7.84
N VAL A 13 -10.96 -3.16 8.66
CA VAL A 13 -9.52 -3.26 8.33
C VAL A 13 -8.73 -3.80 9.53
N LEU A 14 -9.18 -4.92 10.10
CA LEU A 14 -8.47 -5.58 11.22
C LEU A 14 -8.07 -7.03 10.95
N LEU A 15 -8.37 -7.60 9.78
CA LEU A 15 -8.09 -9.01 9.51
C LEU A 15 -6.77 -9.33 8.77
N ALA A 16 -5.92 -8.34 8.48
CA ALA A 16 -4.55 -8.59 8.02
C ALA A 16 -3.48 -8.46 9.13
N ALA A 17 -3.90 -8.32 10.39
CA ALA A 17 -3.03 -7.90 11.51
C ALA A 17 -2.19 -9.00 12.17
N CYS A 18 -2.27 -10.26 11.73
CA CYS A 18 -1.40 -11.34 12.25
C CYS A 18 -0.01 -11.31 11.59
N GLY A 19 0.75 -10.22 11.76
CA GLY A 19 2.16 -10.18 11.33
C GLY A 19 2.73 -8.80 11.01
N ALA A 20 1.88 -7.82 10.72
CA ALA A 20 2.32 -6.45 10.44
C ALA A 20 2.80 -5.75 11.73
N PRO A 21 3.92 -5.00 11.68
CA PRO A 21 4.36 -4.19 12.81
C PRO A 21 3.37 -3.05 13.09
N SER A 22 3.40 -2.53 14.31
CA SER A 22 2.68 -1.30 14.66
C SER A 22 3.08 -0.17 13.72
N ARG A 23 2.09 0.61 13.26
CA ARG A 23 2.29 1.77 12.39
C ARG A 23 3.01 2.90 13.16
N PRO A 24 4.16 3.41 12.67
CA PRO A 24 4.84 4.57 13.26
C PRO A 24 4.05 5.87 13.06
N GLN A 25 4.30 6.88 13.90
CA GLN A 25 3.61 8.18 13.85
C GLN A 25 3.81 8.92 12.51
N GLY A 26 4.94 8.72 11.82
CA GLY A 26 5.23 9.33 10.51
C GLY A 26 4.55 8.64 9.33
N VAL A 27 3.82 7.54 9.55
CA VAL A 27 3.16 6.77 8.49
C VAL A 27 1.67 7.12 8.44
N PRO A 28 1.14 7.58 7.29
CA PRO A 28 -0.29 7.87 7.13
C PRO A 28 -1.19 6.66 7.35
N ALA A 29 -2.46 6.92 7.68
CA ALA A 29 -3.40 5.87 8.10
C ALA A 29 -3.82 4.93 6.96
N GLU A 30 -3.75 5.43 5.73
CA GLU A 30 -4.00 4.75 4.48
C GLU A 30 -2.84 3.85 4.03
N ALA A 31 -1.64 4.02 4.60
CA ALA A 31 -0.49 3.21 4.23
C ALA A 31 -0.60 1.79 4.82
N PHE A 32 -0.36 0.79 4.00
CA PHE A 32 -0.39 -0.63 4.38
C PHE A 32 1.01 -1.23 4.39
N PHE A 33 1.22 -2.24 5.24
CA PHE A 33 2.53 -2.87 5.40
C PHE A 33 2.74 -3.97 4.36
N VAL A 34 3.87 -3.93 3.66
CA VAL A 34 4.27 -4.88 2.61
C VAL A 34 5.61 -5.52 2.97
N GLY A 35 5.72 -6.83 2.76
CA GLY A 35 6.96 -7.58 2.92
C GLY A 35 7.08 -8.30 4.27
N LYS A 36 8.28 -8.80 4.56
CA LYS A 36 8.55 -9.57 5.79
C LYS A 36 8.64 -8.65 7.00
N ARG A 37 8.29 -9.17 8.18
CA ARG A 37 8.26 -8.40 9.45
C ARG A 37 9.55 -7.61 9.76
N ARG A 38 10.73 -8.08 9.35
CA ARG A 38 12.00 -7.37 9.61
C ARG A 38 12.29 -6.26 8.59
N ASP A 39 12.00 -6.51 7.32
CA ASP A 39 12.51 -5.73 6.19
C ASP A 39 11.39 -5.10 5.32
N GLY A 40 10.15 -5.19 5.78
CA GLY A 40 9.00 -4.61 5.10
C GLY A 40 8.88 -3.10 5.25
N VAL A 41 8.03 -2.52 4.41
CA VAL A 41 7.80 -1.07 4.28
C VAL A 41 6.31 -0.77 4.39
N PHE A 42 5.97 0.48 4.67
CA PHE A 42 4.60 0.96 4.54
C PHE A 42 4.44 1.65 3.18
N VAL A 43 3.36 1.32 2.47
CA VAL A 43 3.13 1.76 1.10
C VAL A 43 1.77 2.43 0.99
N ILE A 44 1.72 3.53 0.26
CA ILE A 44 0.49 4.09 -0.31
C ILE A 44 0.60 3.93 -1.82
N VAL A 45 -0.40 3.30 -2.41
CA VAL A 45 -0.54 3.13 -3.85
C VAL A 45 -1.68 4.07 -4.27
N GLY A 46 -1.33 5.18 -4.94
CA GLY A 46 -2.30 6.16 -5.42
C GLY A 46 -3.06 5.68 -6.65
N GLU A 47 -3.95 6.49 -7.20
CA GLU A 47 -4.72 6.14 -8.40
C GLU A 47 -3.84 5.93 -9.64
N PRO A 48 -4.28 5.11 -10.61
CA PRO A 48 -3.63 5.01 -11.90
C PRO A 48 -3.63 6.37 -12.62
N HIS A 49 -2.46 6.77 -13.10
CA HIS A 49 -2.23 7.98 -13.87
C HIS A 49 -1.65 7.64 -15.25
N ALA A 50 -1.64 8.59 -16.19
CA ALA A 50 -1.13 8.39 -17.55
C ALA A 50 0.32 7.84 -17.60
N THR A 51 1.11 8.10 -16.56
CA THR A 51 2.52 7.69 -16.44
C THR A 51 2.73 6.47 -15.54
N GLY A 52 1.66 5.86 -15.03
CA GLY A 52 1.71 4.75 -14.07
C GLY A 52 1.06 5.13 -12.75
N TRP A 53 1.53 4.52 -11.67
CA TRP A 53 0.94 4.64 -10.33
C TRP A 53 1.81 5.54 -9.46
N PHE A 54 1.23 6.51 -8.77
CA PHE A 54 2.01 7.34 -7.85
C PHE A 54 2.10 6.68 -6.48
N LEU A 55 3.31 6.39 -6.02
CA LEU A 55 3.55 5.67 -4.77
C LEU A 55 4.21 6.56 -3.73
N LYS A 56 3.91 6.29 -2.46
CA LYS A 56 4.69 6.76 -1.31
C LYS A 56 5.12 5.55 -0.49
N ILE A 57 6.41 5.46 -0.19
CA ILE A 57 7.00 4.34 0.52
C ILE A 57 7.71 4.88 1.76
N TYR A 58 7.31 4.36 2.92
CA TYR A 58 7.85 4.72 4.22
C TYR A 58 8.60 3.55 4.83
N ASP A 59 9.72 3.83 5.48
CA ASP A 59 10.43 2.84 6.28
C ASP A 59 9.68 2.55 7.59
N ARG A 60 10.24 1.63 8.39
CA ARG A 60 9.67 1.23 9.69
C ARG A 60 9.79 2.27 10.79
N LYS A 61 10.54 3.35 10.57
CA LYS A 61 10.62 4.50 11.48
C LYS A 61 9.60 5.58 11.11
N GLY A 62 8.90 5.42 9.98
CA GLY A 62 7.98 6.39 9.43
C GLY A 62 8.62 7.46 8.57
N THR A 63 9.86 7.24 8.11
CA THR A 63 10.54 8.12 7.16
C THR A 63 10.05 7.81 5.76
N LEU A 64 9.65 8.83 5.00
CA LEU A 64 9.40 8.69 3.56
C LEU A 64 10.74 8.41 2.86
N ILE A 65 10.91 7.21 2.31
CA ILE A 65 12.15 6.78 1.64
C ILE A 65 12.03 6.82 0.11
N LYS A 66 10.81 6.82 -0.42
CA LYS A 66 10.57 6.94 -1.86
C LYS A 66 9.19 7.52 -2.15
N GLU A 67 9.13 8.37 -3.16
CA GLU A 67 7.90 8.96 -3.66
C GLU A 67 8.02 9.15 -5.17
N GLY A 68 6.94 8.95 -5.91
CA GLY A 68 6.91 9.25 -7.34
C GLY A 68 6.15 8.24 -8.19
N PRO A 69 6.23 8.39 -9.52
CA PRO A 69 5.57 7.50 -10.47
C PRO A 69 6.27 6.15 -10.58
N PHE A 70 5.49 5.07 -10.61
CA PHE A 70 5.91 3.71 -10.87
C PHE A 70 5.16 3.15 -12.07
N ALA A 71 5.89 2.60 -13.03
CA ALA A 71 5.31 1.89 -14.16
C ALA A 71 4.86 0.50 -13.75
N LEU A 72 3.66 0.09 -14.17
CA LEU A 72 3.24 -1.29 -14.12
C LEU A 72 3.95 -2.10 -15.22
N LYS A 73 4.63 -3.17 -14.83
CA LYS A 73 5.28 -4.14 -15.72
C LYS A 73 4.59 -5.50 -15.54
N GLY A 74 3.88 -5.95 -16.56
CA GLY A 74 3.09 -7.17 -16.51
C GLY A 74 1.69 -6.95 -17.09
N TYR A 75 0.67 -7.50 -16.43
CA TYR A 75 -0.72 -7.42 -16.86
C TYR A 75 -1.30 -6.01 -16.68
N ALA A 76 -2.13 -5.58 -17.63
CA ALA A 76 -2.83 -4.29 -17.54
C ALA A 76 -3.85 -4.31 -16.39
N ARG A 77 -3.95 -3.19 -15.66
CA ARG A 77 -4.85 -3.08 -14.50
C ARG A 77 -5.47 -1.70 -14.40
N GLY A 78 -6.73 -1.67 -13.95
CA GLY A 78 -7.46 -0.45 -13.61
C GLY A 78 -7.34 -0.08 -12.13
N GLU A 79 -7.01 -1.04 -11.27
CA GLU A 79 -6.79 -0.82 -9.83
C GLU A 79 -5.67 -1.75 -9.30
N ILE A 80 -5.03 -1.39 -8.18
CA ILE A 80 -4.11 -2.22 -7.41
C ILE A 80 -4.55 -2.15 -5.96
N LEU A 81 -5.05 -3.26 -5.43
CA LEU A 81 -5.50 -3.34 -4.06
C LEU A 81 -4.32 -3.64 -3.12
N PRO A 82 -4.36 -3.16 -1.86
CA PRO A 82 -3.31 -3.41 -0.87
C PRO A 82 -2.91 -4.89 -0.73
N GLU A 83 -3.89 -5.78 -0.70
CA GLU A 83 -3.70 -7.23 -0.57
C GLU A 83 -3.02 -7.88 -1.77
N GLU A 84 -3.01 -7.21 -2.93
CA GLU A 84 -2.34 -7.71 -4.13
C GLU A 84 -0.83 -7.46 -4.10
N VAL A 85 -0.36 -6.55 -3.25
CA VAL A 85 1.07 -6.24 -3.12
C VAL A 85 1.72 -7.21 -2.15
N VAL A 86 2.47 -8.17 -2.69
CA VAL A 86 3.02 -9.29 -1.93
C VAL A 86 4.45 -9.07 -1.46
N GLY A 87 5.16 -8.06 -1.98
CA GLY A 87 6.54 -7.83 -1.58
C GLY A 87 7.15 -6.52 -2.04
N TRP A 88 8.23 -6.15 -1.36
CA TRP A 88 9.13 -5.04 -1.67
C TRP A 88 10.56 -5.56 -1.67
N ASN A 89 11.34 -5.23 -2.70
CA ASN A 89 12.74 -5.69 -2.83
C ASN A 89 13.79 -4.57 -2.61
N GLY A 90 13.36 -3.39 -2.14
CA GLY A 90 14.21 -2.20 -2.05
C GLY A 90 14.09 -1.23 -3.22
N THR A 91 13.52 -1.67 -4.34
CA THR A 91 13.34 -0.83 -5.54
C THR A 91 11.94 -0.92 -6.15
N GLU A 92 11.38 -2.13 -6.23
CA GLU A 92 10.13 -2.46 -6.91
C GLU A 92 9.15 -3.14 -5.93
N LEU A 93 7.85 -2.96 -6.17
CA LEU A 93 6.81 -3.77 -5.53
C LEU A 93 6.42 -4.93 -6.43
N ALA A 94 6.32 -6.12 -5.83
CA ALA A 94 5.81 -7.32 -6.49
C ALA A 94 4.32 -7.49 -6.21
N LEU A 95 3.54 -7.83 -7.23
CA LEU A 95 2.13 -8.17 -7.12
C LEU A 95 1.89 -9.68 -7.16
N ALA A 96 0.77 -10.14 -6.61
CA ALA A 96 0.41 -11.56 -6.50
C ALA A 96 0.31 -12.30 -7.85
N ASP A 97 0.00 -11.57 -8.93
CA ASP A 97 -0.09 -12.08 -10.30
C ASP A 97 1.26 -12.16 -11.04
N GLY A 98 2.35 -11.80 -10.37
CA GLY A 98 3.70 -11.75 -10.93
C GLY A 98 4.05 -10.44 -11.66
N SER A 99 3.12 -9.49 -11.77
CA SER A 99 3.43 -8.15 -12.25
C SER A 99 4.20 -7.33 -11.20
N ARG A 100 4.80 -6.22 -11.63
CA ARG A 100 5.65 -5.38 -10.78
C ARG A 100 5.37 -3.89 -10.98
N LEU A 101 5.41 -3.13 -9.90
CA LEU A 101 5.50 -1.67 -9.94
C LEU A 101 6.97 -1.28 -9.86
N VAL A 102 7.46 -0.64 -10.91
CA VAL A 102 8.87 -0.26 -11.09
C VAL A 102 9.00 1.26 -11.14
N PRO A 103 9.92 1.90 -10.40
CA PRO A 103 10.09 3.35 -10.43
C PRO A 103 10.30 3.86 -11.86
N ARG A 104 9.63 4.96 -12.22
CA ARG A 104 10.02 5.76 -13.39
C ARG A 104 11.02 6.81 -12.91
N SER A 105 12.28 6.60 -13.27
CA SER A 105 13.37 7.57 -13.11
C SER A 105 13.06 8.91 -13.77
#